data_AF-A0A1U7I669-F1
#
_entry.id   AF-A0A1U7I669-F1
#
_cell.length_a   1.000
_cell.length_b   1.000
_cell.length_c   1.000
_cell.angle_alpha   90.00
_cell.angle_beta   90.00
_cell.angle_gamma   90.00
#
_symmetry.space_group_name_H-M   'P 1'
#
loop_
_entity.id
_entity.type
_entity.pdbx_description
1 polymer ?
#
loop_
_entity_poly.entity_id
_entity_poly.type
_entity_poly.pdbx_seq_one_letter_code
_entity_poly.pdbx_strand_id
1 'polypeptide(L)' 'MNAYKTYITIKDPKQVVLSDLPFQSGQRVEVIILAENNQRTSLAQKMQELLKETQVLHSDRPLTEADIDAEIEAYRRGE' A
#
# COMPACT_ATOMS: atom_id res chain seq x y z
N MET A 1 20.09 23.78 10.56
CA MET A 1 19.93 22.34 10.86
C MET A 1 19.69 21.63 9.54
N ASN A 2 20.64 20.82 9.07
CA ASN A 2 20.47 20.08 7.82
C ASN A 2 19.67 18.81 8.13
N ALA A 3 18.41 18.76 7.71
CA ALA A 3 17.55 17.60 7.90
C ALA A 3 17.62 16.72 6.65
N TYR A 4 17.99 15.44 6.83
CA TYR A 4 17.91 14.42 5.79
C TYR A 4 16.71 13.53 6.09
N LYS A 5 15.75 13.43 5.16
CA LYS A 5 14.57 12.57 5.29
C LYS A 5 14.63 11.49 4.23
N THR A 6 14.48 10.24 4.65
CA THR A 6 14.34 9.08 3.78
C THR A 6 13.25 8.15 4.31
N TYR A 7 12.76 7.27 3.44
CA TYR A 7 11.74 6.27 3.76
C TYR A 7 12.34 4.89 3.54
N ILE A 8 12.16 4.02 4.52
CA ILE A 8 12.62 2.63 4.44
C ILE A 8 11.52 1.70 4.91
N THR A 9 11.46 0.51 4.30
CA THR A 9 10.60 -0.57 4.78
C THR A 9 11.42 -1.46 5.70
N ILE A 10 10.93 -1.65 6.93
CA ILE A 10 11.56 -2.57 7.88
C ILE A 10 11.36 -4.00 7.39
N LYS A 11 12.45 -4.68 7.03
CA LYS A 11 12.46 -6.10 6.65
C LYS A 11 12.72 -7.01 7.86
N ASP A 12 13.62 -6.60 8.75
CA ASP A 12 13.89 -7.26 10.03
C ASP A 12 13.60 -6.26 11.17
N PRO A 13 12.64 -6.53 12.07
CA PRO A 13 12.32 -5.63 13.17
C PRO A 13 13.45 -5.50 14.21
N LYS A 14 14.46 -6.39 14.20
CA LYS A 14 15.58 -6.34 15.14
C LYS A 14 16.70 -5.41 14.70
N GLN A 15 16.83 -5.14 13.40
CA GLN A 15 17.94 -4.37 12.85
C GLN A 15 17.55 -3.60 11.59
N VAL A 16 17.98 -2.34 11.55
CA VAL A 16 17.93 -1.48 10.35
C VAL A 16 19.33 -0.97 10.06
N VAL A 17 19.76 -1.06 8.80
CA VAL A 17 21.03 -0.52 8.31
C VAL A 17 20.74 0.59 7.31
N LEU A 18 21.25 1.79 7.58
CA LEU A 18 21.20 2.93 6.67
C LEU A 18 22.60 3.13 6.06
N SER A 19 22.70 3.03 4.74
CA SER A 19 23.95 3.18 4.00
C SER A 19 23.95 4.47 3.17
N ASP A 20 25.16 4.94 2.83
CA ASP A 20 25.38 6.08 1.93
C ASP A 20 24.72 7.40 2.39
N LEU A 21 24.76 7.65 3.70
CA LEU A 21 24.21 8.88 4.27
C LEU A 21 25.10 10.09 3.96
N PRO A 22 24.52 11.29 3.67
CA PRO A 22 25.27 12.49 3.32
C PRO A 22 25.83 13.24 4.54
N PHE A 23 26.49 12.52 5.46
CA PHE A 23 27.08 13.06 6.69
C PHE A 23 28.58 12.81 6.76
N GLN A 24 29.30 13.66 7.50
CA GLN A 24 30.74 13.54 7.66
C GLN A 24 31.13 12.68 8.86
N SER A 25 32.35 12.12 8.84
CA SER A 25 32.89 11.36 9.98
C SER A 25 32.98 12.25 11.22
N GLY A 26 32.58 11.72 12.38
CA GLY A 26 32.55 12.45 13.66
C GLY A 26 31.33 13.35 13.87
N GLN A 27 30.43 13.47 12.89
CA GLN A 27 29.20 14.24 13.04
C GLN A 27 28.18 13.50 13.91
N ARG A 28 27.74 14.13 14.99
CA ARG A 28 26.60 13.63 15.79
C ARG A 28 25.31 13.94 15.05
N VAL A 29 24.49 12.91 14.82
CA VAL A 29 23.17 13.04 14.18
C VAL A 29 22.07 12.63 15.14
N GLU A 30 20.90 13.25 15.00
CA GLU A 30 19.68 12.86 15.68
C GLU A 30 18.83 12.02 14.72
N VAL A 31 18.26 10.92 15.22
CA VAL A 31 17.44 9.99 14.43
C VAL A 31 16.00 10.06 14.94
N ILE A 32 15.06 10.38 14.05
CA ILE A 32 13.63 10.39 14.33
C ILE A 32 12.98 9.25 13.53
N ILE A 33 12.31 8.33 14.23
CA ILE A 33 11.60 7.20 13.62
C ILE A 33 10.11 7.47 13.74
N LEU A 34 9.44 7.59 12.58
CA LEU A 34 8.00 7.73 12.48
C LEU A 34 7.46 6.51 11.75
N ALA A 35 6.64 5.71 12.42
CA ALA A 35 5.93 4.62 11.76
C ALA A 35 4.76 5.20 10.96
N GLU A 36 4.77 5.04 9.65
CA GLU A 36 3.57 5.26 8.86
C GLU A 36 2.66 4.04 9.05
N ASN A 37 1.48 4.26 9.62
CA ASN A 37 0.41 3.28 9.54
C ASN A 37 0.16 3.03 8.05
N ASN A 38 0.06 1.76 7.64
CA ASN A 38 -0.08 1.37 6.25
C ASN A 38 -1.48 1.73 5.73
N GLN A 39 -1.70 3.04 5.56
CA GLN A 39 -2.97 3.68 5.25
C GLN A 39 -3.50 3.20 3.90
N ARG A 40 -2.59 2.77 3.01
CA ARG A 40 -2.94 2.14 1.74
C ARG A 40 -3.59 0.77 1.93
N THR A 41 -3.06 -0.06 2.83
CA THR A 41 -3.65 -1.37 3.14
C THR A 41 -5.01 -1.22 3.81
N SER A 42 -5.15 -0.28 4.76
CA SER A 42 -6.44 -0.04 5.41
C SER A 42 -7.48 0.56 4.46
N LEU A 43 -7.05 1.44 3.53
CA LEU A 43 -7.93 1.99 2.50
C LEU A 43 -8.38 0.92 1.51
N ALA A 44 -7.46 0.04 1.08
CA ALA A 44 -7.78 -1.08 0.20
C ALA A 44 -8.80 -2.04 0.84
N GLN A 45 -8.66 -2.33 2.14
CA GLN A 45 -9.63 -3.13 2.88
C GLN A 45 -11.01 -2.46 2.92
N LYS A 46 -11.08 -1.18 3.27
CA LYS A 46 -12.35 -0.42 3.28
C LYS A 46 -13.02 -0.38 1.91
N MET A 47 -12.23 -0.21 0.84
CA MET A 47 -12.75 -0.24 -0.52
C MET A 47 -13.32 -1.63 -0.86
N GLN A 48 -12.63 -2.71 -0.48
CA GLN A 48 -13.09 -4.07 -0.71
C GLN A 48 -14.39 -4.38 0.05
N GLU A 49 -14.52 -3.92 1.29
CA GLU A 49 -15.76 -4.03 2.07
C GLU A 49 -16.92 -3.29 1.40
N LEU A 50 -16.71 -2.04 1.00
CA LEU A 50 -17.74 -1.24 0.30
C LEU A 50 -18.22 -1.90 -0.99
N LEU A 51 -17.31 -2.49 -1.77
CA LEU A 51 -17.65 -3.20 -3.01
C LEU A 51 -18.52 -4.44 -2.72
N LYS A 52 -18.20 -5.20 -1.68
CA LYS A 52 -19.02 -6.34 -1.25
C LYS A 52 -20.41 -5.91 -0.80
N GLU A 53 -20.51 -4.85 0.01
CA GLU A 53 -21.80 -4.29 0.43
C GLU A 53 -22.64 -3.87 -0.78
N THR A 54 -22.02 -3.21 -1.76
CA THR A 54 -22.68 -2.78 -3.00
C THR A 54 -23.19 -3.97 -3.82
N GLN A 55 -22.41 -5.05 -3.90
CA GLN A 55 -22.83 -6.29 -4.57
C GLN A 55 -24.05 -6.93 -3.88
N VAL A 56 -24.10 -6.92 -2.54
CA VAL A 56 -25.26 -7.41 -1.78
C VAL A 56 -26.53 -6.60 -2.08
N LEU A 57 -26.41 -5.28 -2.27
CA LEU A 57 -27.56 -4.45 -2.64
C LEU A 57 -28.15 -4.81 -4.01
N HIS A 58 -27.37 -5.39 -4.91
CA HIS A 58 -27.79 -5.86 -6.24
C HIS A 58 -28.27 -7.34 -6.25
N SER A 59 -28.85 -7.81 -5.14
CA SER A 59 -29.30 -9.22 -4.97
C SER A 59 -30.33 -9.69 -6.00
N ASP A 60 -31.11 -8.78 -6.61
CA ASP A 60 -32.15 -9.12 -7.59
C ASP A 60 -31.58 -9.58 -8.95
N ARG A 61 -30.35 -9.15 -9.27
CA ARG A 61 -29.61 -9.54 -10.47
C ARG A 61 -28.13 -9.64 -10.13
N PRO A 62 -27.72 -10.70 -9.45
CA PRO A 62 -26.36 -10.83 -8.96
C PRO A 62 -25.40 -10.93 -10.14
N LEU A 63 -24.37 -10.09 -10.12
CA LEU A 63 -23.24 -10.20 -11.05
C LEU A 63 -22.41 -11.40 -10.61
N THR A 64 -22.25 -12.41 -11.47
CA THR A 64 -21.48 -13.60 -11.13
C THR A 64 -20.00 -13.37 -11.39
N GLU A 65 -19.12 -14.12 -10.72
CA GLU A 65 -17.67 -14.12 -11.02
C GLU A 65 -17.40 -14.42 -12.50
N ALA A 66 -18.21 -15.28 -13.12
CA ALA A 66 -18.09 -15.61 -14.54
C ALA A 66 -18.41 -14.42 -15.45
N ASP A 67 -19.38 -13.58 -15.08
CA ASP A 67 -19.70 -12.35 -15.83
C ASP A 67 -18.55 -11.35 -15.75
N ILE A 68 -17.96 -11.21 -14.56
CA ILE A 68 -16.82 -10.33 -14.31
C ILE A 68 -15.59 -10.80 -15.10
N ASP A 69 -15.26 -12.09 -15.02
CA ASP A 69 -14.12 -12.67 -15.73
C ASP A 69 -14.28 -12.52 -17.25
N ALA A 70 -15.49 -12.75 -17.78
CA ALA A 70 -15.78 -12.58 -19.19
C ALA A 70 -15.54 -11.14 -19.67
N GLU A 71 -15.96 -10.14 -18.87
CA GLU A 71 -15.78 -8.73 -19.18
C GLU A 71 -14.31 -8.28 -19.08
N ILE A 72 -13.57 -8.75 -18.07
CA ILE A 72 -12.13 -8.50 -17.93
C ILE A 72 -11.38 -9.05 -19.13
N GLU A 73 -11.71 -10.26 -19.56
CA GLU A 73 -11.07 -10.90 -20.70
C GLU A 73 -11.43 -10.21 -22.03
N ALA A 74 -12.67 -9.76 -22.21
CA ALA A 74 -13.06 -8.93 -23.35
C ALA A 74 -12.26 -7.63 -23.41
N TYR A 75 -12.16 -6.91 -22.28
CA TYR A 75 -11.36 -5.68 -22.19
C TYR A 75 -9.88 -5.93 -22.50
N ARG A 76 -9.29 -7.02 -21.99
CA ARG A 76 -7.89 -7.40 -22.28
C ARG A 76 -7.64 -7.73 -23.75
N ARG A 77 -8.66 -8.26 -24.44
CA ARG A 77 -8.63 -8.49 -25.90
C ARG A 77 -8.91 -7.23 -26.72
N GLY A 78 -9.33 -6.13 -26.09
CA GLY A 78 -9.63 -4.85 -26.73
C GLY A 78 -11.01 -4.80 -27.41
N GLU A 79 -11.96 -5.62 -26.95
CA GLU A 79 -13.37 -5.63 -27.37
C GLU A 79 -14.21 -4.63 -26.56
#